data_AF-A0A150PX17-F1
#
_entry.id   AF-A0A150PX17-F1
#
_cell.length_a   1.000
_cell.length_b   1.000
_cell.length_c   1.000
_cell.angle_alpha   90.00
_cell.angle_beta   90.00
_cell.angle_gamma   90.00
#
_symmetry.space_group_name_H-M   'P 1'
#
loop_
_entity.id
_entity.type
_entity.pdbx_description
1 polymer ?
#
loop_
_entity_poly.entity_id
_entity_poly.type
_entity_poly.pdbx_seq_one_letter_code
_entity_poly.pdbx_strand_id
1 'polypeptide(L)'
;MLGSSPRTGLLLLGALLAALPGCEDADVFIPLPDQSGPAGVLDGTVTYSGPRPCTKDGRVVGAAIVLGFDTRLLPPPEGLGTSAASLDVIPGDELFGGLGAALDLTNDGALRCPAPDDPPVTVSATWRLSPLPAGTYQVRGFYDHDGDFDPIFSIANLPTRGDVAGGAIENAAEVLGGAAPRYREIALAAPIPATGARVSGIAVTLGLPLPLERPIFHVAEVLAPPAGVEEGPGEVVMASDFQLETFSPGDPAGTEASLLRLRLAAGVPDEEIASAAKPPISLPVGGEPAPTLTYARQDVNGDGAIDGDDHVPDSALLPALFPVAVFAKQSADDPLVSQAAPAVLLQGLTIYDDLLTTATLGAEPLDEPRDSALVGVRPAALCMRPTEPERGGVLVISHAKDKEGNDIIAEQDMPEVEEALARQFGRPIEIVYGCLPEGRYALNLIYGTGQAWTVPNEAGVCAPSEAAPSPDVCGARPRLASQDMVLRIGPPDDPAYCAEHPTPALCLP
;
A
#
# COMPACT_ATOMS: atom_id res chain seq x y z
N MET A 1 8.50 -13.61 74.51
CA MET A 1 7.87 -14.82 73.95
C MET A 1 8.55 -15.04 72.61
N LEU A 2 9.62 -15.86 72.60
CA LEU A 2 9.60 -17.21 72.01
C LEU A 2 9.10 -17.13 70.56
N GLY A 3 9.85 -17.30 69.49
CA GLY A 3 11.21 -17.72 69.14
C GLY A 3 11.21 -17.64 67.59
N SER A 4 12.24 -17.81 66.79
CA SER A 4 13.63 -18.18 66.97
C SER A 4 14.18 -18.15 65.53
N SER A 5 15.28 -17.43 65.32
CA SER A 5 16.23 -17.57 64.20
C SER A 5 16.70 -19.04 64.04
N PRO A 6 17.65 -19.44 63.15
CA PRO A 6 18.42 -18.72 62.12
C PRO A 6 18.51 -19.55 60.80
N ARG A 7 19.16 -19.13 59.71
CA ARG A 7 20.60 -19.39 59.43
C ARG A 7 20.90 -18.92 57.99
N THR A 8 21.86 -18.03 57.75
CA THR A 8 23.32 -18.26 57.64
C THR A 8 23.75 -18.60 56.19
N GLY A 9 24.78 -17.88 55.70
CA GLY A 9 25.62 -18.26 54.54
C GLY A 9 25.47 -17.29 53.37
N LEU A 10 26.32 -16.27 53.16
CA LEU A 10 27.77 -16.21 52.95
C LEU A 10 28.22 -16.77 51.58
N LEU A 11 29.06 -15.97 50.89
CA LEU A 11 29.96 -16.25 49.75
C LEU A 11 29.41 -15.89 48.35
N LEU A 12 29.81 -14.80 47.69
CA LEU A 12 31.13 -14.40 47.15
C LEU A 12 31.76 -15.43 46.19
N LEU A 13 31.71 -15.04 44.90
CA LEU A 13 32.78 -15.04 43.89
C LEU A 13 33.15 -16.35 43.14
N GLY A 14 33.12 -16.24 41.80
CA GLY A 14 33.83 -17.09 40.83
C GLY A 14 32.86 -17.90 39.95
N ALA A 15 32.97 -17.97 38.63
CA ALA A 15 33.92 -17.43 37.68
C ALA A 15 33.32 -17.55 36.26
N LEU A 16 33.90 -16.81 35.32
CA LEU A 16 33.76 -16.94 33.86
C LEU A 16 33.48 -18.37 33.37
N LEU A 17 32.47 -18.50 32.50
CA LEU A 17 32.51 -19.44 31.38
C LEU A 17 31.97 -18.75 30.13
N ALA A 18 32.73 -18.92 29.07
CA ALA A 18 32.56 -18.31 27.76
C ALA A 18 31.42 -18.95 26.95
N ALA A 19 30.83 -18.11 26.10
CA ALA A 19 30.39 -18.36 24.72
C ALA A 19 29.84 -19.74 24.35
N LEU A 20 28.51 -19.79 24.14
CA LEU A 20 27.88 -20.35 22.95
C LEU A 20 26.69 -19.44 22.60
N PRO A 21 26.52 -18.95 21.35
CA PRO A 21 25.25 -18.44 20.91
C PRO A 21 24.34 -19.65 20.69
N GLY A 22 23.57 -20.01 21.72
CA GLY A 22 22.41 -20.86 21.51
C GLY A 22 21.36 -20.03 20.77
N CYS A 23 20.79 -20.60 19.71
CA CYS A 23 19.59 -20.08 19.07
C CYS A 23 18.52 -19.84 20.14
N GLU A 24 18.34 -18.60 20.56
CA GLU A 24 17.04 -18.17 21.03
C GLU A 24 16.21 -17.96 19.76
N ASP A 25 15.12 -18.70 19.63
CA ASP A 25 14.09 -18.39 18.66
C ASP A 25 13.82 -16.88 18.77
N ALA A 26 13.80 -16.18 17.63
CA ALA A 26 13.36 -14.81 17.64
C ALA A 26 11.96 -14.81 18.29
N ASP A 27 11.81 -14.09 19.40
CA ASP A 27 10.49 -13.80 19.96
C ASP A 27 9.72 -13.12 18.83
N VAL A 28 8.88 -13.89 18.13
CA VAL A 28 7.91 -13.36 17.17
C VAL A 28 6.90 -12.59 18.01
N PHE A 29 7.26 -11.35 18.33
CA PHE A 29 6.39 -10.38 18.97
C PHE A 29 5.51 -9.76 17.89
N ILE A 30 4.63 -10.58 17.31
CA ILE A 30 3.38 -10.05 16.77
C ILE A 30 2.46 -9.98 17.99
N PRO A 31 2.15 -8.79 18.54
CA PRO A 31 1.06 -8.68 19.50
C PRO A 31 -0.23 -9.03 18.75
N LEU A 32 -0.59 -10.31 18.74
CA LEU A 32 -1.93 -10.72 18.37
C LEU A 32 -2.85 -10.05 19.40
N PRO A 33 -3.87 -9.28 18.95
CA PRO A 33 -4.85 -8.75 19.88
C PRO A 33 -5.39 -9.91 20.72
N ASP A 34 -5.50 -9.67 22.02
CA ASP A 34 -5.98 -10.63 23.01
C ASP A 34 -7.48 -10.89 22.75
N GLN A 35 -7.80 -11.62 21.67
CA GLN A 35 -9.16 -11.98 21.30
C GLN A 35 -9.56 -13.18 22.14
N SER A 36 -9.73 -12.97 23.45
CA SER A 36 -10.37 -13.96 24.30
C SER A 36 -11.86 -14.03 23.94
N GLY A 37 -12.27 -15.07 23.22
CA GLY A 37 -13.67 -15.25 22.82
C GLY A 37 -13.85 -16.24 21.67
N PRO A 38 -15.10 -16.50 21.25
CA PRO A 38 -15.37 -17.35 20.11
C PRO A 38 -14.89 -16.68 18.82
N ALA A 39 -13.97 -17.33 18.12
CA ALA A 39 -13.34 -16.80 16.92
C ALA A 39 -13.71 -17.61 15.66
N GLY A 40 -13.65 -16.93 14.52
CA GLY A 40 -13.69 -17.53 13.21
C GLY A 40 -12.33 -18.10 12.82
N VAL A 41 -12.35 -19.21 12.10
CA VAL A 41 -11.18 -19.86 11.52
C VAL A 41 -11.45 -20.10 10.04
N LEU A 42 -10.52 -19.68 9.20
CA LEU A 42 -10.46 -20.08 7.79
C LEU A 42 -9.25 -20.98 7.60
N ASP A 43 -9.40 -22.10 6.92
CA ASP A 43 -8.28 -22.98 6.60
C ASP A 43 -8.48 -23.75 5.30
N GLY A 44 -7.36 -24.27 4.81
CA GLY A 44 -7.37 -25.12 3.64
C GLY A 44 -5.98 -25.47 3.17
N THR A 45 -5.79 -25.37 1.87
CA THR A 45 -4.56 -25.80 1.20
C THR A 45 -4.09 -24.70 0.28
N VAL A 46 -2.81 -24.35 0.38
CA VAL A 46 -2.13 -23.50 -0.59
C VAL A 46 -1.41 -24.40 -1.58
N THR A 47 -1.56 -24.11 -2.87
CA THR A 47 -0.84 -24.77 -3.95
C THR A 47 0.05 -23.74 -4.61
N TYR A 48 1.35 -23.96 -4.53
CA TYR A 48 2.34 -23.19 -5.25
C TYR A 48 2.62 -23.86 -6.58
N SER A 49 2.63 -23.09 -7.66
CA SER A 49 3.02 -23.51 -9.00
C SER A 49 3.91 -22.45 -9.63
N GLY A 50 5.23 -22.63 -9.57
CA GLY A 50 6.17 -21.61 -10.02
C GLY A 50 7.62 -22.09 -10.06
N PRO A 51 8.58 -21.17 -10.17
CA PRO A 51 10.01 -21.47 -10.12
C PRO A 51 10.40 -22.31 -8.89
N ARG A 52 11.51 -23.04 -8.97
CA ARG A 52 12.06 -23.67 -7.75
C ARG A 52 12.59 -22.58 -6.79
N PRO A 53 12.56 -22.80 -5.47
CA PRO A 53 13.04 -21.78 -4.54
C PRO A 53 14.56 -21.73 -4.52
N CYS A 54 15.11 -20.58 -4.13
CA CYS A 54 16.52 -20.51 -3.73
C CYS A 54 16.73 -21.24 -2.38
N THR A 55 17.96 -21.69 -2.14
CA THR A 55 18.39 -22.27 -0.87
C THR A 55 19.59 -21.51 -0.31
N LYS A 56 19.66 -21.43 1.02
CA LYS A 56 20.79 -20.83 1.74
C LYS A 56 20.90 -21.47 3.11
N ASP A 57 22.13 -21.78 3.54
CA ASP A 57 22.40 -22.35 4.87
C ASP A 57 21.54 -23.59 5.20
N GLY A 58 21.39 -24.49 4.21
CA GLY A 58 20.62 -25.72 4.33
C GLY A 58 19.12 -25.56 4.45
N ARG A 59 18.60 -24.35 4.19
CA ARG A 59 17.17 -24.03 4.21
C ARG A 59 16.71 -23.49 2.87
N VAL A 60 15.41 -23.64 2.62
CA VAL A 60 14.70 -22.96 1.55
C VAL A 60 14.51 -21.50 1.94
N VAL A 61 14.82 -20.58 1.03
CA VAL A 61 14.61 -19.14 1.22
C VAL A 61 13.15 -18.78 1.05
N GLY A 62 12.64 -17.90 1.91
CA GLY A 62 11.31 -17.35 1.78
C GLY A 62 10.19 -18.20 2.40
N ALA A 63 8.96 -17.75 2.19
CA ALA A 63 7.76 -18.36 2.75
C ALA A 63 6.53 -18.07 1.90
N ALA A 64 5.53 -18.96 1.97
CA ALA A 64 4.19 -18.61 1.48
C ALA A 64 3.44 -17.81 2.53
N ILE A 65 3.05 -16.60 2.15
CA ILE A 65 2.30 -15.62 2.94
C ILE A 65 0.83 -15.72 2.53
N VAL A 66 -0.05 -16.08 3.47
CA VAL A 66 -1.50 -16.17 3.24
C VAL A 66 -2.21 -15.11 4.07
N LEU A 67 -2.94 -14.23 3.40
CA LEU A 67 -3.54 -13.03 3.98
C LEU A 67 -5.07 -13.10 3.85
N GLY A 68 -5.77 -12.85 4.97
CA GLY A 68 -7.23 -12.70 4.99
C GLY A 68 -7.64 -11.25 5.07
N PHE A 69 -8.34 -10.74 4.05
CA PHE A 69 -8.86 -9.38 4.01
C PHE A 69 -10.37 -9.37 4.22
N ASP A 70 -10.85 -8.51 5.12
CA ASP A 70 -12.28 -8.19 5.21
C ASP A 70 -12.69 -7.47 3.91
N THR A 71 -13.79 -7.87 3.28
CA THR A 71 -14.20 -7.27 2.00
C THR A 71 -14.57 -5.79 2.10
N ARG A 72 -14.78 -5.27 3.32
CA ARG A 72 -14.98 -3.83 3.56
C ARG A 72 -13.66 -3.05 3.62
N LEU A 73 -12.54 -3.75 3.76
CA LEU A 73 -11.18 -3.22 3.92
C LEU A 73 -10.22 -3.99 3.00
N LEU A 74 -10.59 -4.17 1.73
CA LEU A 74 -9.67 -4.71 0.72
C LEU A 74 -8.49 -3.75 0.54
N PRO A 75 -7.27 -4.27 0.29
CA PRO A 75 -6.13 -3.42 0.00
C PRO A 75 -6.34 -2.67 -1.33
N PRO A 76 -5.69 -1.53 -1.54
CA PRO A 76 -5.62 -0.90 -2.85
C PRO A 76 -5.06 -1.88 -3.91
N PRO A 77 -5.47 -1.75 -5.19
CA PRO A 77 -6.37 -0.71 -5.72
C PRO A 77 -7.86 -0.97 -5.48
N GLU A 78 -8.28 -2.14 -4.99
CA GLU A 78 -9.72 -2.49 -4.89
C GLU A 78 -10.41 -1.97 -3.62
N GLY A 79 -9.68 -1.34 -2.71
CA GLY A 79 -10.24 -0.77 -1.49
C GLY A 79 -9.28 0.12 -0.72
N LEU A 80 -9.63 0.37 0.55
CA LEU A 80 -8.92 1.31 1.44
C LEU A 80 -8.25 0.63 2.65
N GLY A 81 -8.20 -0.70 2.67
CA GLY A 81 -7.55 -1.45 3.72
C GLY A 81 -6.04 -1.30 3.67
N THR A 82 -5.41 -1.13 4.82
CA THR A 82 -3.94 -1.01 4.94
C THR A 82 -3.29 -2.25 5.55
N SER A 83 -4.09 -3.23 5.97
CA SER A 83 -3.59 -4.46 6.61
C SER A 83 -4.58 -5.61 6.41
N ALA A 84 -4.06 -6.84 6.51
CA ALA A 84 -4.88 -8.04 6.57
C ALA A 84 -5.51 -8.19 7.97
N ALA A 85 -6.72 -8.76 8.02
CA ALA A 85 -7.40 -9.10 9.28
C ALA A 85 -6.73 -10.28 10.00
N SER A 86 -6.03 -11.15 9.25
CA SER A 86 -5.21 -12.25 9.77
C SER A 86 -4.16 -12.63 8.72
N LEU A 87 -3.05 -13.17 9.19
CA LEU A 87 -1.94 -13.68 8.38
C LEU A 87 -1.60 -15.11 8.81
N ASP A 88 -1.18 -15.95 7.88
CA ASP A 88 -0.47 -17.20 8.13
C ASP A 88 0.80 -17.25 7.27
N VAL A 89 1.86 -17.85 7.80
CA VAL A 89 3.18 -17.93 7.16
C VAL A 89 3.63 -19.38 7.14
N ILE A 90 3.82 -19.91 5.94
CA ILE A 90 4.30 -21.27 5.72
C ILE A 90 5.75 -21.20 5.26
N PRO A 91 6.73 -21.63 6.07
CA PRO A 91 8.13 -21.59 5.70
C PRO A 91 8.40 -22.39 4.42
N GLY A 92 9.36 -21.93 3.60
CA GLY A 92 9.77 -22.66 2.39
C GLY A 92 10.17 -24.12 2.68
N ASP A 93 10.83 -24.38 3.82
CA ASP A 93 11.20 -25.73 4.24
C ASP A 93 9.99 -26.66 4.41
N GLU A 94 8.85 -26.13 4.85
CA GLU A 94 7.59 -26.86 4.96
C GLU A 94 6.95 -27.04 3.58
N LEU A 95 6.79 -25.95 2.84
CA LEU A 95 6.11 -25.94 1.55
C LEU A 95 6.80 -26.85 0.51
N PHE A 96 8.12 -26.82 0.46
CA PHE A 96 8.93 -27.57 -0.51
C PHE A 96 9.51 -28.86 0.06
N GLY A 97 9.21 -29.22 1.32
CA GLY A 97 9.80 -30.39 1.99
C GLY A 97 9.58 -31.72 1.24
N GLY A 98 8.52 -31.81 0.42
CA GLY A 98 8.24 -32.97 -0.44
C GLY A 98 9.21 -33.17 -1.62
N LEU A 99 9.99 -32.15 -1.99
CA LEU A 99 10.94 -32.22 -3.11
C LEU A 99 12.23 -32.99 -2.77
N GLY A 100 12.58 -33.09 -1.48
CA GLY A 100 13.71 -33.87 -0.98
C GLY A 100 15.02 -33.58 -1.74
N ALA A 101 15.58 -34.60 -2.39
CA ALA A 101 16.86 -34.52 -3.11
C ALA A 101 16.87 -33.57 -4.32
N ALA A 102 15.71 -33.05 -4.75
CA ALA A 102 15.65 -32.03 -5.78
C ALA A 102 16.00 -30.61 -5.27
N LEU A 103 16.13 -30.42 -3.95
CA LEU A 103 16.61 -29.18 -3.33
C LEU A 103 18.12 -29.28 -3.05
N ASP A 104 18.89 -28.26 -3.44
CA ASP A 104 20.33 -28.15 -3.13
C ASP A 104 20.54 -27.54 -1.73
N LEU A 105 20.34 -28.34 -0.68
CA LEU A 105 20.40 -27.91 0.72
C LEU A 105 21.82 -28.06 1.30
N THR A 106 22.73 -27.19 0.88
CA THR A 106 24.10 -27.14 1.39
C THR A 106 24.27 -26.10 2.51
N ASN A 107 25.13 -26.41 3.48
CA ASN A 107 25.43 -25.58 4.65
C ASN A 107 26.75 -24.81 4.48
N ASP A 108 26.88 -24.04 3.40
CA ASP A 108 28.11 -23.29 3.07
C ASP A 108 27.92 -21.76 3.05
N GLY A 109 26.75 -21.25 3.44
CA GLY A 109 26.43 -19.82 3.41
C GLY A 109 26.12 -19.25 2.03
N ALA A 110 26.29 -20.03 0.96
CA ALA A 110 26.03 -19.55 -0.39
C ALA A 110 24.53 -19.56 -0.69
N LEU A 111 24.03 -18.46 -1.26
CA LEU A 111 22.71 -18.43 -1.89
C LEU A 111 22.78 -19.22 -3.21
N ARG A 112 21.90 -20.20 -3.38
CA ARG A 112 21.82 -21.05 -4.56
C ARG A 112 20.41 -20.97 -5.11
N CYS A 113 20.28 -20.34 -6.27
CA CYS A 113 19.02 -20.25 -6.98
C CYS A 113 19.03 -21.18 -8.20
N PRO A 114 17.88 -21.77 -8.56
CA PRO A 114 17.75 -22.56 -9.79
C PRO A 114 18.06 -21.71 -11.02
N ALA A 115 18.37 -22.37 -12.13
CA ALA A 115 18.53 -21.66 -13.39
C ALA A 115 17.15 -21.11 -13.86
N PRO A 116 17.10 -19.97 -14.57
CA PRO A 116 15.82 -19.40 -15.02
C PRO A 116 14.98 -20.34 -15.90
N ASP A 117 15.62 -21.31 -16.57
CA ASP A 117 15.00 -22.30 -17.44
C ASP A 117 14.70 -23.65 -16.75
N ASP A 118 14.98 -23.77 -15.45
CA ASP A 118 14.60 -24.95 -14.69
C ASP A 118 13.08 -25.15 -14.71
N PRO A 119 12.59 -26.39 -14.89
CA PRO A 119 11.16 -26.65 -14.91
C PRO A 119 10.51 -26.24 -13.58
N PRO A 120 9.30 -25.64 -13.64
CA PRO A 120 8.56 -25.23 -12.46
C PRO A 120 8.13 -26.44 -11.64
N VAL A 121 7.81 -26.20 -10.38
CA VAL A 121 7.34 -27.21 -9.44
C VAL A 121 5.93 -26.89 -8.97
N THR A 122 5.19 -27.93 -8.63
CA THR A 122 3.90 -27.80 -7.96
C THR A 122 3.98 -28.48 -6.61
N VAL A 123 3.78 -27.72 -5.54
CA VAL A 123 3.81 -28.19 -4.16
C VAL A 123 2.62 -27.63 -3.38
N SER A 124 2.29 -28.25 -2.24
CA SER A 124 1.15 -27.81 -1.44
C SER A 124 1.41 -27.97 0.04
N ALA A 125 0.84 -27.06 0.83
CA ALA A 125 0.86 -27.08 2.29
C ALA A 125 -0.49 -26.64 2.85
N THR A 126 -0.71 -26.88 4.14
CA THR A 126 -1.91 -26.41 4.84
C THR A 126 -1.68 -25.02 5.41
N TRP A 127 -2.73 -24.20 5.43
CA TRP A 127 -2.71 -22.89 6.07
C TRP A 127 -3.93 -22.70 6.97
N ARG A 128 -3.84 -21.74 7.89
CA ARG A 128 -4.91 -21.37 8.82
C ARG A 128 -4.86 -19.89 9.21
N LEU A 129 -5.96 -19.18 8.96
CA LEU A 129 -6.19 -17.81 9.43
C LEU A 129 -7.10 -17.80 10.65
N SER A 130 -6.63 -17.21 11.75
CA SER A 130 -7.38 -17.00 12.99
C SER A 130 -6.59 -16.09 13.95
N PRO A 131 -7.27 -15.38 14.87
CA PRO A 131 -8.72 -15.28 15.05
C PRO A 131 -9.35 -14.29 14.06
N LEU A 132 -10.54 -14.61 13.54
CA LEU A 132 -11.31 -13.71 12.67
C LEU A 132 -12.68 -13.36 13.26
N PRO A 133 -13.12 -12.09 13.24
CA PRO A 133 -14.50 -11.74 13.58
C PRO A 133 -15.49 -12.23 12.52
N ALA A 134 -16.80 -12.12 12.79
CA ALA A 134 -17.81 -12.37 11.77
C ALA A 134 -17.68 -11.32 10.66
N GLY A 135 -17.84 -11.75 9.41
CA GLY A 135 -17.61 -10.91 8.24
C GLY A 135 -17.49 -11.74 6.97
N THR A 136 -17.26 -11.06 5.86
CA THR A 136 -16.96 -11.68 4.56
C THR A 136 -15.50 -11.38 4.23
N TYR A 137 -14.78 -12.41 3.79
CA TYR A 137 -13.34 -12.34 3.58
C TYR A 137 -12.93 -12.76 2.17
N GLN A 138 -11.87 -12.15 1.67
CA GLN A 138 -11.07 -12.65 0.56
C GLN A 138 -9.75 -13.19 1.10
N VAL A 139 -9.29 -14.33 0.57
CA VAL A 139 -7.97 -14.88 0.88
C VAL A 139 -7.06 -14.66 -0.31
N ARG A 140 -6.00 -13.89 -0.11
CA ARG A 140 -4.95 -13.60 -1.09
C ARG A 140 -3.61 -14.08 -0.52
N GLY A 141 -2.59 -14.17 -1.36
CA GLY A 141 -1.28 -14.55 -0.87
C GLY A 141 -0.22 -14.49 -1.94
N PHE A 142 1.01 -14.73 -1.52
CA PHE A 142 2.16 -14.83 -2.39
C PHE A 142 3.22 -15.71 -1.76
N TYR A 143 4.15 -16.19 -2.58
CA TYR A 143 5.39 -16.74 -2.09
C TYR A 143 6.47 -15.66 -2.20
N ASP A 144 6.97 -15.24 -1.04
CA ASP A 144 8.17 -14.41 -0.90
C ASP A 144 9.37 -15.23 -1.35
N HIS A 145 9.95 -14.89 -2.49
CA HIS A 145 10.97 -15.72 -3.14
C HIS A 145 12.39 -15.42 -2.66
N ASP A 146 12.67 -14.18 -2.28
CA ASP A 146 13.99 -13.71 -1.89
C ASP A 146 14.15 -13.53 -0.36
N GLY A 147 13.05 -13.66 0.39
CA GLY A 147 13.06 -13.67 1.84
C GLY A 147 13.09 -12.28 2.46
N ASP A 148 12.64 -11.25 1.72
CA ASP A 148 12.69 -9.86 2.14
C ASP A 148 11.40 -9.32 2.76
N PHE A 149 10.33 -10.14 2.79
CA PHE A 149 9.05 -9.76 3.37
C PHE A 149 9.10 -9.66 4.91
N ASP A 150 8.63 -8.53 5.43
CA ASP A 150 8.39 -8.32 6.86
C ASP A 150 6.99 -7.70 7.06
N PRO A 151 6.05 -8.39 7.74
CA PRO A 151 4.69 -7.91 7.92
C PRO A 151 4.58 -6.68 8.83
N ILE A 152 5.65 -6.29 9.54
CA ILE A 152 5.64 -5.22 10.53
C ILE A 152 5.96 -3.86 9.89
N PHE A 153 6.85 -3.84 8.89
CA PHE A 153 7.37 -2.59 8.32
C PHE A 153 6.75 -2.31 6.94
N SER A 154 6.19 -1.11 6.74
CA SER A 154 5.56 -0.74 5.45
C SER A 154 6.55 -0.78 4.28
N ILE A 155 7.83 -0.53 4.55
CA ILE A 155 8.92 -0.65 3.57
C ILE A 155 9.26 -2.09 3.18
N ALA A 156 8.61 -3.11 3.75
CA ALA A 156 8.87 -4.53 3.46
C ALA A 156 7.61 -5.43 3.53
N ASN A 157 6.41 -4.88 3.74
CA ASN A 157 5.20 -5.66 3.97
C ASN A 157 4.37 -5.94 2.70
N LEU A 158 4.98 -5.82 1.52
CA LEU A 158 4.34 -6.06 0.23
C LEU A 158 5.27 -6.87 -0.65
N PRO A 159 4.72 -7.70 -1.55
CA PRO A 159 5.53 -8.55 -2.41
C PRO A 159 6.37 -7.73 -3.41
N THR A 160 7.50 -8.29 -3.82
CA THR A 160 8.50 -7.66 -4.68
C THR A 160 8.60 -8.37 -6.03
N ARG A 161 9.52 -7.92 -6.89
CA ARG A 161 9.70 -8.54 -8.21
C ARG A 161 10.16 -9.99 -8.05
N GLY A 162 9.47 -10.91 -8.71
CA GLY A 162 9.81 -12.33 -8.72
C GLY A 162 9.03 -13.16 -7.70
N ASP A 163 8.37 -12.52 -6.74
CA ASP A 163 7.39 -13.17 -5.88
C ASP A 163 6.26 -13.79 -6.69
N VAL A 164 5.68 -14.87 -6.17
CA VAL A 164 4.62 -15.61 -6.87
C VAL A 164 3.29 -15.39 -6.18
N ALA A 165 2.49 -14.48 -6.71
CA ALA A 165 1.20 -14.08 -6.17
C ALA A 165 0.07 -15.05 -6.54
N GLY A 166 -1.04 -14.90 -5.81
CA GLY A 166 -2.31 -15.56 -6.09
C GLY A 166 -3.31 -15.46 -4.94
N GLY A 167 -4.20 -16.44 -4.83
CA GLY A 167 -5.27 -16.41 -3.82
C GLY A 167 -6.32 -17.49 -4.01
N ALA A 168 -7.40 -17.37 -3.24
CA ALA A 168 -8.60 -18.16 -3.42
C ALA A 168 -9.46 -17.54 -4.53
N ILE A 169 -9.30 -18.04 -5.77
CA ILE A 169 -9.96 -17.50 -6.97
C ILE A 169 -10.94 -18.49 -7.58
N GLU A 170 -12.00 -17.97 -8.21
CA GLU A 170 -13.04 -18.76 -8.87
C GLU A 170 -12.79 -18.98 -10.37
N ASN A 171 -11.87 -18.21 -10.96
CA ASN A 171 -11.63 -18.15 -12.41
C ASN A 171 -10.20 -18.54 -12.82
N ALA A 172 -9.58 -19.47 -12.10
CA ALA A 172 -8.18 -19.85 -12.31
C ALA A 172 -7.80 -20.13 -13.78
N ALA A 173 -8.67 -20.78 -14.56
CA ALA A 173 -8.42 -21.07 -15.97
C ALA A 173 -8.39 -19.80 -16.86
N GLU A 174 -9.22 -18.81 -16.56
CA GLU A 174 -9.24 -17.51 -17.25
C GLU A 174 -8.02 -16.67 -16.87
N VAL A 175 -7.62 -16.70 -15.60
CA VAL A 175 -6.42 -16.01 -15.10
C VAL A 175 -5.15 -16.54 -15.77
N LEU A 176 -5.05 -17.87 -15.97
CA LEU A 176 -3.96 -18.46 -16.75
C LEU A 176 -3.93 -17.97 -18.21
N GLY A 177 -5.07 -17.50 -18.73
CA GLY A 177 -5.20 -16.87 -20.04
C GLY A 177 -4.99 -15.34 -20.04
N GLY A 178 -4.67 -14.74 -18.89
CA GLY A 178 -4.43 -13.30 -18.73
C GLY A 178 -5.60 -12.48 -18.19
N ALA A 179 -6.72 -13.09 -17.81
CA ALA A 179 -7.83 -12.37 -17.19
C ALA A 179 -7.50 -11.93 -15.75
N ALA A 180 -8.18 -10.89 -15.26
CA ALA A 180 -8.08 -10.46 -13.86
C ALA A 180 -8.63 -11.55 -12.90
N PRO A 181 -8.04 -11.73 -11.71
CA PRO A 181 -8.50 -12.71 -10.72
C PRO A 181 -9.83 -12.30 -10.08
N ARG A 182 -10.81 -13.22 -10.08
CA ARG A 182 -12.05 -13.13 -9.32
C ARG A 182 -11.88 -13.87 -7.99
N TYR A 183 -11.61 -13.11 -6.93
CA TYR A 183 -11.44 -13.67 -5.58
C TYR A 183 -12.77 -14.15 -5.00
N ARG A 184 -12.75 -15.33 -4.39
CA ARG A 184 -13.90 -15.92 -3.73
C ARG A 184 -14.21 -15.18 -2.43
N GLU A 185 -15.47 -14.79 -2.26
CA GLU A 185 -15.97 -14.29 -0.99
C GLU A 185 -16.29 -15.44 -0.02
N ILE A 186 -15.76 -15.36 1.20
CA ILE A 186 -15.87 -16.40 2.21
C ILE A 186 -16.54 -15.83 3.46
N ALA A 187 -17.77 -16.24 3.71
CA ALA A 187 -18.57 -15.74 4.83
C ALA A 187 -18.29 -16.49 6.14
N LEU A 188 -18.00 -15.74 7.19
CA LEU A 188 -18.08 -16.15 8.60
C LEU A 188 -19.34 -15.53 9.21
N ALA A 189 -20.39 -16.34 9.36
CA ALA A 189 -21.71 -15.87 9.76
C ALA A 189 -21.71 -15.19 11.15
N ALA A 190 -22.43 -14.08 11.25
CA ALA A 190 -22.71 -13.40 12.52
C ALA A 190 -23.99 -13.95 13.17
N PRO A 191 -24.04 -14.05 14.52
CA PRO A 191 -22.92 -13.96 15.44
C PRO A 191 -22.05 -15.22 15.39
N ILE A 192 -20.75 -15.10 15.70
CA ILE A 192 -19.91 -16.28 15.89
C ILE A 192 -20.43 -17.07 17.10
N PRO A 193 -20.76 -18.38 16.96
CA PRO A 193 -21.23 -19.20 18.07
C PRO A 193 -20.18 -19.30 19.17
N ALA A 194 -20.58 -19.55 20.42
CA ALA A 194 -19.65 -19.69 21.55
C ALA A 194 -18.55 -20.75 21.36
N THR A 195 -18.78 -21.73 20.48
CA THR A 195 -17.83 -22.78 20.09
C THR A 195 -16.83 -22.35 19.02
N GLY A 196 -16.92 -21.12 18.51
CA GLY A 196 -16.23 -20.65 17.31
C GLY A 196 -16.97 -21.05 16.02
N ALA A 197 -16.49 -20.51 14.89
CA ALA A 197 -16.93 -20.86 13.54
C ALA A 197 -15.72 -21.25 12.70
N ARG A 198 -15.86 -22.23 11.80
CA ARG A 198 -14.77 -22.71 10.95
C ARG A 198 -15.27 -22.94 9.53
N VAL A 199 -14.54 -22.40 8.55
CA VAL A 199 -14.72 -22.70 7.12
C VAL A 199 -13.43 -23.35 6.62
N SER A 200 -13.54 -24.59 6.17
CA SER A 200 -12.41 -25.43 5.75
C SER A 200 -12.44 -25.72 4.25
N GLY A 201 -11.33 -26.23 3.73
CA GLY A 201 -11.22 -26.66 2.33
C GLY A 201 -11.14 -25.51 1.35
N ILE A 202 -10.64 -24.35 1.81
CA ILE A 202 -10.40 -23.19 0.97
C ILE A 202 -9.11 -23.45 0.17
N ALA A 203 -9.22 -23.55 -1.15
CA ALA A 203 -8.08 -23.70 -2.03
C ALA A 203 -7.50 -22.32 -2.35
N VAL A 204 -6.20 -22.15 -2.10
CA VAL A 204 -5.41 -20.99 -2.51
C VAL A 204 -4.42 -21.46 -3.57
N THR A 205 -4.33 -20.74 -4.68
CA THR A 205 -3.37 -21.04 -5.74
C THR A 205 -2.42 -19.86 -5.88
N LEU A 206 -1.11 -20.10 -5.76
CA LEU A 206 -0.04 -19.17 -6.04
C LEU A 206 0.62 -19.60 -7.34
N GLY A 207 0.63 -18.73 -8.34
CA GLY A 207 1.19 -19.09 -9.65
C GLY A 207 1.41 -17.94 -10.61
N LEU A 208 1.29 -16.70 -10.16
CA LEU A 208 1.53 -15.51 -10.97
C LEU A 208 2.82 -14.81 -10.51
N PRO A 209 3.95 -15.00 -11.20
CA PRO A 209 5.16 -14.25 -10.90
C PRO A 209 4.93 -12.75 -11.11
N LEU A 210 5.31 -11.94 -10.14
CA LEU A 210 5.18 -10.50 -10.20
C LEU A 210 6.33 -9.90 -11.02
N PRO A 211 6.04 -9.14 -12.09
CA PRO A 211 7.07 -8.63 -12.99
C PRO A 211 7.72 -7.32 -12.49
N LEU A 212 7.06 -6.60 -11.59
CA LEU A 212 7.47 -5.27 -11.14
C LEU A 212 8.09 -5.35 -9.74
N GLU A 213 9.01 -4.43 -9.48
CA GLU A 213 9.36 -4.08 -8.11
C GLU A 213 8.29 -3.12 -7.57
N ARG A 214 8.22 -2.90 -6.26
CA ARG A 214 7.42 -1.84 -5.67
C ARG A 214 7.84 -0.48 -6.26
N PRO A 215 6.90 0.46 -6.43
CA PRO A 215 7.18 1.76 -7.04
C PRO A 215 7.94 2.67 -6.07
N ILE A 216 9.14 2.30 -5.62
CA ILE A 216 9.95 3.15 -4.73
C ILE A 216 10.17 4.48 -5.43
N PHE A 217 9.86 5.58 -4.76
CA PHE A 217 9.99 6.92 -5.32
C PHE A 217 10.41 7.94 -4.26
N HIS A 218 10.82 9.11 -4.75
CA HIS A 218 10.89 10.34 -3.99
C HIS A 218 10.40 11.51 -4.85
N VAL A 219 10.04 12.63 -4.21
CA VAL A 219 9.69 13.86 -4.92
C VAL A 219 10.96 14.56 -5.35
N ALA A 220 11.23 14.56 -6.65
CA ALA A 220 12.41 15.19 -7.23
C ALA A 220 12.18 16.69 -7.51
N GLU A 221 10.95 17.07 -7.85
CA GLU A 221 10.60 18.45 -8.17
C GLU A 221 9.14 18.73 -7.78
N VAL A 222 8.91 19.89 -7.16
CA VAL A 222 7.58 20.47 -6.97
C VAL A 222 7.38 21.50 -8.06
N LEU A 223 6.31 21.33 -8.85
CA LEU A 223 5.91 22.22 -9.93
C LEU A 223 4.65 22.96 -9.47
N ALA A 224 4.86 24.00 -8.66
CA ALA A 224 3.78 24.77 -8.06
C ALA A 224 3.04 25.65 -9.08
N PRO A 225 1.72 25.83 -8.92
CA PRO A 225 0.95 26.81 -9.66
C PRO A 225 1.27 28.24 -9.18
N PRO A 226 0.78 29.28 -9.87
CA PRO A 226 1.09 30.68 -9.52
C PRO A 226 0.62 31.14 -8.14
N ALA A 227 -0.40 30.50 -7.54
CA ALA A 227 -1.02 30.88 -6.29
C ALA A 227 -1.58 29.66 -5.53
N GLY A 228 -1.88 29.81 -4.24
CA GLY A 228 -2.50 28.77 -3.40
C GLY A 228 -1.56 27.66 -2.93
N VAL A 229 -0.26 27.78 -3.24
CA VAL A 229 0.79 26.83 -2.81
C VAL A 229 1.99 27.58 -2.26
N GLU A 230 2.46 27.15 -1.09
CA GLU A 230 3.71 27.60 -0.48
C GLU A 230 4.69 26.42 -0.37
N GLU A 231 5.88 26.58 -0.94
CA GLU A 231 6.97 25.60 -0.82
C GLU A 231 7.81 25.89 0.44
N GLY A 232 7.92 24.92 1.33
CA GLY A 232 8.78 24.94 2.51
C GLY A 232 9.88 23.89 2.44
N PRO A 233 10.86 23.91 3.37
CA PRO A 233 11.88 22.87 3.46
C PRO A 233 11.24 21.51 3.78
N GLY A 234 11.20 20.62 2.78
CA GLY A 234 10.69 19.25 2.93
C GLY A 234 9.16 19.13 3.02
N GLU A 235 8.39 20.18 2.76
CA GLU A 235 6.92 20.10 2.72
C GLU A 235 6.38 21.16 1.74
N VAL A 236 5.36 20.81 0.96
CA VAL A 236 4.56 21.73 0.15
C VAL A 236 3.19 21.90 0.80
N VAL A 237 2.77 23.15 0.94
CA VAL A 237 1.52 23.52 1.61
C VAL A 237 0.54 24.03 0.57
N MET A 238 -0.57 23.34 0.38
CA MET A 238 -1.68 23.79 -0.45
C MET A 238 -2.77 24.39 0.44
N ALA A 239 -3.31 25.55 0.07
CA ALA A 239 -4.42 26.16 0.80
C ALA A 239 -5.68 25.27 0.77
N SER A 240 -6.44 25.21 1.86
CA SER A 240 -7.66 24.37 1.91
C SER A 240 -8.76 24.81 0.94
N ASP A 241 -8.75 26.06 0.51
CA ASP A 241 -9.66 26.66 -0.48
C ASP A 241 -8.98 26.83 -1.85
N PHE A 242 -7.96 26.02 -2.15
CA PHE A 242 -7.22 26.10 -3.41
C PHE A 242 -8.15 26.13 -4.62
N GLN A 243 -7.99 27.13 -5.49
CA GLN A 243 -8.78 27.27 -6.71
C GLN A 243 -7.87 27.23 -7.94
N LEU A 244 -8.22 26.38 -8.91
CA LEU A 244 -7.53 26.29 -10.19
C LEU A 244 -7.59 27.64 -10.93
N GLU A 245 -6.48 28.05 -11.56
CA GLU A 245 -6.46 29.23 -12.42
C GLU A 245 -7.33 28.99 -13.66
N THR A 246 -7.13 27.86 -14.34
CA THR A 246 -7.96 27.40 -15.45
C THR A 246 -8.14 25.87 -15.41
N PHE A 247 -9.32 25.41 -15.81
CA PHE A 247 -9.69 24.01 -15.98
C PHE A 247 -10.55 23.89 -17.22
N SER A 248 -9.91 23.53 -18.35
CA SER A 248 -10.54 23.52 -19.66
C SER A 248 -9.94 22.45 -20.56
N PRO A 249 -10.76 21.54 -21.12
CA PRO A 249 -10.32 20.61 -22.16
C PRO A 249 -9.75 21.31 -23.41
N GLY A 250 -10.14 22.57 -23.63
CA GLY A 250 -9.63 23.40 -24.73
C GLY A 250 -8.25 24.00 -24.47
N ASP A 251 -7.77 23.97 -23.23
CA ASP A 251 -6.43 24.40 -22.81
C ASP A 251 -5.80 23.38 -21.84
N PRO A 252 -5.36 22.21 -22.34
CA PRO A 252 -4.76 21.18 -21.50
C PRO A 252 -3.46 21.65 -20.84
N ALA A 253 -2.67 22.52 -21.49
CA ALA A 253 -1.44 23.04 -20.93
C ALA A 253 -1.70 24.02 -19.77
N GLY A 254 -2.69 24.90 -19.90
CA GLY A 254 -3.14 25.77 -18.82
C GLY A 254 -3.76 24.98 -17.66
N THR A 255 -4.57 23.97 -17.97
CA THR A 255 -5.16 23.07 -16.97
C THR A 255 -4.09 22.34 -16.17
N GLU A 256 -3.10 21.78 -16.85
CA GLU A 256 -1.96 21.14 -16.21
C GLU A 256 -1.17 22.13 -15.33
N ALA A 257 -0.88 23.33 -15.84
CA ALA A 257 -0.15 24.37 -15.11
C ALA A 257 -0.90 24.91 -13.88
N SER A 258 -2.22 24.74 -13.84
CA SER A 258 -3.06 25.13 -12.70
C SER A 258 -3.00 24.13 -11.55
N LEU A 259 -2.57 22.89 -11.79
CA LEU A 259 -2.40 21.88 -10.74
C LEU A 259 -1.08 22.08 -9.99
N LEU A 260 -1.09 21.82 -8.68
CA LEU A 260 0.13 21.43 -7.99
C LEU A 260 0.60 20.10 -8.57
N ARG A 261 1.79 20.08 -9.18
CA ARG A 261 2.35 18.85 -9.75
C ARG A 261 3.59 18.43 -9.00
N LEU A 262 3.74 17.12 -8.81
CA LEU A 262 4.90 16.49 -8.21
C LEU A 262 5.57 15.63 -9.27
N ARG A 263 6.83 15.92 -9.59
CA ARG A 263 7.67 15.00 -10.36
C ARG A 263 8.30 14.03 -9.39
N LEU A 264 7.94 12.76 -9.55
CA LEU A 264 8.42 11.65 -8.74
C LEU A 264 9.55 10.99 -9.51
N ALA A 265 10.73 10.85 -8.91
CA ALA A 265 11.81 10.06 -9.48
C ALA A 265 11.82 8.68 -8.82
N ALA A 266 12.16 7.65 -9.60
CA ALA A 266 12.27 6.28 -9.12
C ALA A 266 13.44 6.15 -8.13
N GLY A 267 13.24 5.39 -7.06
CA GLY A 267 14.23 5.19 -6.01
C GLY A 267 14.38 6.37 -5.04
N VAL A 268 15.60 6.60 -4.58
CA VAL A 268 16.00 7.68 -3.66
C VAL A 268 17.08 8.55 -4.33
N PRO A 269 17.34 9.78 -3.87
CA PRO A 269 18.42 10.62 -4.37
C PRO A 269 19.78 9.92 -4.30
N ASP A 270 20.69 10.26 -5.24
CA ASP A 270 22.01 9.63 -5.38
C ASP A 270 22.81 9.62 -4.06
N GLU A 271 22.72 10.70 -3.27
CA GLU A 271 23.36 10.84 -1.97
C GLU A 271 22.83 9.88 -0.89
N GLU A 272 21.61 9.37 -1.04
CA GLU A 272 20.94 8.48 -0.09
C GLU A 272 21.11 7.00 -0.45
N ILE A 273 21.41 6.66 -1.70
CA ILE A 273 21.50 5.26 -2.20
C ILE A 273 22.37 4.38 -1.30
N ALA A 274 23.55 4.86 -0.93
CA ALA A 274 24.51 4.08 -0.13
C ALA A 274 24.03 3.78 1.30
N SER A 275 23.14 4.62 1.84
CA SER A 275 22.51 4.43 3.15
C SER A 275 21.25 3.58 3.03
N ALA A 276 20.44 3.84 2.01
CA ALA A 276 19.20 3.13 1.73
C ALA A 276 19.42 1.64 1.43
N ALA A 277 20.46 1.29 0.67
CA ALA A 277 20.75 -0.08 0.27
C ALA A 277 21.37 -0.95 1.40
N LYS A 278 21.65 -0.38 2.58
CA LYS A 278 22.28 -1.10 3.69
C LYS A 278 21.26 -1.45 4.78
N PRO A 279 21.50 -2.54 5.54
CA PRO A 279 20.75 -2.80 6.74
C PRO A 279 20.81 -1.61 7.72
N PRO A 280 19.71 -1.30 8.42
CA PRO A 280 18.46 -2.07 8.45
C PRO A 280 17.43 -1.69 7.37
N ILE A 281 17.71 -0.73 6.47
CA ILE A 281 16.72 -0.27 5.48
C ILE A 281 16.65 -1.20 4.27
N SER A 282 17.81 -1.57 3.71
CA SER A 282 17.95 -2.58 2.64
C SER A 282 17.07 -2.35 1.39
N LEU A 283 16.84 -1.09 0.98
CA LEU A 283 16.04 -0.80 -0.22
C LEU A 283 16.76 -1.25 -1.50
N PRO A 284 16.04 -1.76 -2.52
CA PRO A 284 16.59 -2.18 -3.80
C PRO A 284 16.90 -0.97 -4.73
N VAL A 285 17.71 0.00 -4.26
CA VAL A 285 17.97 1.28 -4.95
C VAL A 285 19.41 1.49 -5.44
N GLY A 286 20.30 0.53 -5.21
CA GLY A 286 21.73 0.63 -5.56
C GLY A 286 22.26 -0.48 -6.47
N GLY A 287 21.37 -1.28 -7.07
CA GLY A 287 21.70 -2.43 -7.90
C GLY A 287 21.34 -2.26 -9.38
N GLU A 288 21.65 -3.29 -10.17
CA GLU A 288 21.19 -3.44 -11.55
C GLU A 288 20.07 -4.50 -11.58
N PRO A 289 18.87 -4.19 -12.10
CA PRO A 289 18.50 -2.92 -12.73
C PRO A 289 18.22 -1.82 -11.70
N ALA A 290 18.45 -0.56 -12.11
CA ALA A 290 18.05 0.60 -11.33
C ALA A 290 16.52 0.63 -11.07
N PRO A 291 16.05 1.30 -10.00
CA PRO A 291 14.63 1.52 -9.77
C PRO A 291 13.95 2.19 -10.96
N THR A 292 12.74 1.74 -11.27
CA THR A 292 11.92 2.30 -12.36
C THR A 292 10.46 2.37 -11.95
N LEU A 293 9.73 3.32 -12.54
CA LEU A 293 8.28 3.40 -12.49
C LEU A 293 7.70 2.88 -13.81
N THR A 294 6.59 2.16 -13.77
CA THR A 294 5.94 1.61 -14.96
C THR A 294 4.50 2.09 -15.03
N TYR A 295 4.09 2.57 -16.21
CA TYR A 295 2.72 2.98 -16.44
C TYR A 295 1.88 1.78 -16.91
N ALA A 296 0.59 1.83 -16.63
CA ALA A 296 -0.38 0.94 -17.25
C ALA A 296 -1.73 1.64 -17.28
N ARG A 297 -2.66 1.15 -18.09
CA ARG A 297 -4.04 1.59 -18.03
C ARG A 297 -4.79 0.82 -16.95
N GLN A 298 -5.74 1.50 -16.34
CA GLN A 298 -6.67 0.89 -15.40
C GLN A 298 -7.91 0.41 -16.17
N ASP A 299 -8.46 -0.72 -15.75
CA ASP A 299 -9.83 -1.14 -16.07
C ASP A 299 -10.69 -0.65 -14.89
N VAL A 300 -11.20 0.58 -14.99
CA VAL A 300 -11.93 1.22 -13.86
C VAL A 300 -13.39 0.80 -13.82
N ASN A 301 -13.95 0.39 -14.96
CA ASN A 301 -15.34 -0.06 -15.03
C ASN A 301 -15.49 -1.57 -14.67
N GLY A 302 -14.37 -2.32 -14.65
CA GLY A 302 -14.26 -3.71 -14.24
C GLY A 302 -14.81 -4.71 -15.26
N ASP A 303 -14.90 -4.35 -16.54
CA ASP A 303 -15.48 -5.19 -17.59
C ASP A 303 -14.45 -6.11 -18.27
N GLY A 304 -13.17 -5.96 -17.95
CA GLY A 304 -12.06 -6.73 -18.48
C GLY A 304 -11.52 -6.23 -19.84
N ALA A 305 -12.06 -5.13 -20.37
CA ALA A 305 -11.51 -4.40 -21.49
C ALA A 305 -10.70 -3.20 -20.99
N ILE A 306 -9.84 -2.68 -21.87
CA ILE A 306 -9.14 -1.40 -21.66
C ILE A 306 -9.57 -0.51 -22.82
N ASP A 307 -10.52 0.38 -22.59
CA ASP A 307 -11.12 1.19 -23.63
C ASP A 307 -11.45 2.64 -23.22
N GLY A 308 -12.35 3.29 -23.96
CA GLY A 308 -12.70 4.69 -23.76
C GLY A 308 -13.56 4.95 -22.53
N ASP A 309 -14.14 3.90 -21.94
CA ASP A 309 -14.91 3.99 -20.69
C ASP A 309 -13.98 3.92 -19.46
N ASP A 310 -12.67 3.69 -19.69
CA ASP A 310 -11.65 3.60 -18.65
C ASP A 310 -10.93 4.91 -18.36
N HIS A 311 -11.69 5.89 -17.87
CA HIS A 311 -11.21 7.25 -17.68
C HIS A 311 -11.33 7.71 -16.22
N VAL A 312 -10.66 8.82 -15.90
CA VAL A 312 -10.83 9.47 -14.59
C VAL A 312 -12.24 10.05 -14.46
N PRO A 313 -12.84 10.11 -13.24
CA PRO A 313 -14.27 10.40 -13.09
C PRO A 313 -14.75 11.73 -13.67
N ASP A 314 -13.90 12.74 -13.72
CA ASP A 314 -14.19 14.12 -14.11
C ASP A 314 -13.67 14.48 -15.52
N SER A 315 -13.19 13.51 -16.30
CA SER A 315 -12.86 13.72 -17.71
C SER A 315 -12.83 12.42 -18.51
N ALA A 316 -13.78 12.26 -19.43
CA ALA A 316 -13.81 11.17 -20.40
C ALA A 316 -12.63 11.16 -21.41
N LEU A 317 -11.86 12.25 -21.47
CA LEU A 317 -10.68 12.34 -22.35
C LEU A 317 -9.41 11.79 -21.69
N LEU A 318 -9.40 11.65 -20.36
CA LEU A 318 -8.19 11.31 -19.62
C LEU A 318 -8.29 9.85 -19.15
N PRO A 319 -7.53 8.92 -19.76
CA PRO A 319 -7.54 7.53 -19.31
C PRO A 319 -7.04 7.43 -17.87
N ALA A 320 -7.60 6.51 -17.11
CA ALA A 320 -7.12 6.22 -15.77
C ALA A 320 -5.82 5.40 -15.85
N LEU A 321 -4.73 5.87 -15.22
CA LEU A 321 -3.40 5.27 -15.33
C LEU A 321 -2.88 4.75 -13.99
N PHE A 322 -2.15 3.64 -14.03
CA PHE A 322 -1.20 3.23 -13.00
C PHE A 322 0.17 3.92 -13.22
N PRO A 323 0.97 4.14 -12.16
CA PRO A 323 0.59 3.93 -10.76
C PRO A 323 -0.53 4.89 -10.35
N VAL A 324 -1.48 4.41 -9.56
CA VAL A 324 -2.50 5.25 -8.94
C VAL A 324 -1.82 6.05 -7.85
N ALA A 325 -1.95 7.37 -7.90
CA ALA A 325 -1.48 8.27 -6.86
C ALA A 325 -2.62 8.64 -5.90
N VAL A 326 -2.47 8.30 -4.61
CA VAL A 326 -3.43 8.66 -3.57
C VAL A 326 -2.74 9.37 -2.43
N PHE A 327 -3.30 10.51 -2.02
CA PHE A 327 -2.88 11.25 -0.85
C PHE A 327 -3.81 10.93 0.31
N ALA A 328 -3.36 10.13 1.27
CA ALA A 328 -4.16 9.73 2.42
C ALA A 328 -3.87 10.61 3.63
N LYS A 329 -4.90 11.20 4.24
CA LYS A 329 -4.74 12.03 5.43
C LYS A 329 -4.15 11.19 6.56
N GLN A 330 -3.14 11.73 7.22
CA GLN A 330 -2.50 11.07 8.36
C GLN A 330 -3.21 11.37 9.68
N SER A 331 -3.05 10.45 10.63
CA SER A 331 -3.39 10.69 12.02
C SER A 331 -2.56 11.86 12.56
N ALA A 332 -3.18 12.67 13.41
CA ALA A 332 -2.47 13.76 14.09
C ALA A 332 -1.39 13.24 15.06
N ASP A 333 -1.58 12.02 15.57
CA ASP A 333 -0.73 11.43 16.62
C ASP A 333 0.46 10.63 16.07
N ASP A 334 0.35 10.14 14.83
CA ASP A 334 1.37 9.27 14.23
C ASP A 334 1.52 9.55 12.72
N PRO A 335 2.69 10.06 12.29
CA PRO A 335 2.99 10.38 10.89
C PRO A 335 3.18 9.15 9.99
N LEU A 336 3.08 7.92 10.49
CA LEU A 336 3.09 6.70 9.66
C LEU A 336 1.71 6.04 9.58
N VAL A 337 0.72 6.55 10.31
CA VAL A 337 -0.61 5.97 10.39
C VAL A 337 -1.60 6.86 9.65
N SER A 338 -2.27 6.31 8.65
CA SER A 338 -3.40 6.97 7.98
C SER A 338 -4.59 7.13 8.92
N GLN A 339 -5.29 8.27 8.81
CA GLN A 339 -6.56 8.49 9.49
C GLN A 339 -7.61 7.50 8.93
N ALA A 340 -8.03 6.55 9.75
CA ALA A 340 -8.91 5.47 9.32
C ALA A 340 -10.42 5.79 9.40
N ALA A 341 -10.81 6.74 10.25
CA ALA A 341 -12.22 7.09 10.48
C ALA A 341 -12.39 8.59 10.79
N PRO A 342 -12.90 9.40 9.84
CA PRO A 342 -13.12 9.04 8.44
C PRO A 342 -11.79 8.81 7.70
N ALA A 343 -11.79 7.96 6.68
CA ALA A 343 -10.74 7.97 5.67
C ALA A 343 -10.93 9.24 4.82
N VAL A 344 -9.86 10.01 4.65
CA VAL A 344 -9.84 11.24 3.85
C VAL A 344 -8.72 11.11 2.82
N LEU A 345 -9.09 11.15 1.54
CA LEU A 345 -8.21 10.84 0.41
C LEU A 345 -8.29 11.95 -0.63
N LEU A 346 -7.16 12.50 -1.06
CA LEU A 346 -7.12 13.27 -2.32
C LEU A 346 -6.62 12.33 -3.42
N GLN A 347 -7.29 12.37 -4.57
CA GLN A 347 -6.85 11.62 -5.73
C GLN A 347 -5.80 12.44 -6.48
N GLY A 348 -4.66 11.83 -6.78
CA GLY A 348 -3.70 12.36 -7.75
C GLY A 348 -4.11 11.99 -9.17
N LEU A 349 -3.82 12.87 -10.12
CA LEU A 349 -3.88 12.59 -11.55
C LEU A 349 -2.50 12.16 -12.02
N THR A 350 -2.35 10.88 -12.37
CA THR A 350 -1.13 10.37 -12.98
C THR A 350 -1.08 10.80 -14.44
N ILE A 351 -0.06 11.60 -14.81
CA ILE A 351 0.10 12.24 -16.12
C ILE A 351 1.25 11.56 -16.85
N TYR A 352 0.99 11.10 -18.08
CA TYR A 352 1.99 10.53 -18.97
C TYR A 352 2.58 11.62 -19.87
N ASP A 353 3.85 11.96 -19.62
CA ASP A 353 4.61 13.08 -20.20
C ASP A 353 3.99 14.47 -19.92
N ASP A 354 2.81 14.73 -20.47
CA ASP A 354 2.00 15.93 -20.28
C ASP A 354 0.49 15.60 -20.45
N LEU A 355 -0.39 16.52 -20.08
CA LEU A 355 -1.84 16.29 -20.07
C LEU A 355 -2.43 16.06 -21.47
N LEU A 356 -1.89 16.74 -22.50
CA LEU A 356 -2.35 16.56 -23.88
C LEU A 356 -1.93 15.19 -24.42
N THR A 357 -0.69 14.80 -24.15
CA THR A 357 -0.16 13.48 -24.51
C THR A 357 -0.95 12.39 -23.79
N THR A 358 -1.25 12.56 -22.50
CA THR A 358 -2.11 11.66 -21.73
C THR A 358 -3.49 11.50 -22.36
N ALA A 359 -4.14 12.61 -22.74
CA ALA A 359 -5.47 12.62 -23.36
C ALA A 359 -5.51 12.01 -24.78
N THR A 360 -4.34 11.84 -25.42
CA THR A 360 -4.23 11.35 -26.80
C THR A 360 -3.53 9.98 -26.90
N LEU A 361 -3.35 9.30 -25.77
CA LEU A 361 -2.72 7.97 -25.70
C LEU A 361 -3.46 6.97 -26.62
N GLY A 362 -2.71 6.37 -27.55
CA GLY A 362 -3.19 5.29 -28.42
C GLY A 362 -3.33 3.94 -27.70
N ALA A 363 -3.76 2.88 -28.40
CA ALA A 363 -3.99 1.55 -27.79
C ALA A 363 -2.73 0.77 -27.41
N GLU A 364 -1.54 1.35 -27.57
CA GLU A 364 -0.28 0.68 -27.27
C GLU A 364 -0.11 0.45 -25.76
N PRO A 365 0.50 -0.67 -25.34
CA PRO A 365 0.87 -0.90 -23.94
C PRO A 365 1.82 0.19 -23.41
N LEU A 366 1.71 0.51 -22.12
CA LEU A 366 2.55 1.52 -21.44
C LEU A 366 3.62 0.89 -20.54
N ASP A 367 4.01 -0.35 -20.81
CA ASP A 367 4.86 -1.19 -19.96
C ASP A 367 6.35 -0.83 -19.98
N GLU A 368 6.72 0.22 -20.71
CA GLU A 368 8.09 0.75 -20.73
C GLU A 368 8.50 1.29 -19.34
N PRO A 369 9.63 0.83 -18.77
CA PRO A 369 10.16 1.39 -17.54
C PRO A 369 10.56 2.86 -17.71
N ARG A 370 10.19 3.70 -16.73
CA ARG A 370 10.48 5.12 -16.65
C ARG A 370 11.31 5.44 -15.41
N ASP A 371 12.16 6.45 -15.51
CA ASP A 371 12.92 6.99 -14.38
C ASP A 371 12.07 7.92 -13.49
N SER A 372 10.92 8.35 -13.99
CA SER A 372 10.09 9.35 -13.34
C SER A 372 8.61 9.23 -13.69
N ALA A 373 7.77 9.80 -12.82
CA ALA A 373 6.36 9.98 -13.03
C ALA A 373 5.90 11.40 -12.67
N LEU A 374 4.84 11.87 -13.31
CA LEU A 374 4.25 13.18 -13.03
C LEU A 374 2.87 12.98 -12.41
N VAL A 375 2.64 13.58 -11.24
CA VAL A 375 1.36 13.51 -10.53
C VAL A 375 0.82 14.90 -10.28
N GLY A 376 -0.37 15.21 -10.80
CA GLY A 376 -1.13 16.42 -10.46
C GLY A 376 -2.01 16.19 -9.22
N VAL A 377 -1.83 16.98 -8.17
CA VAL A 377 -2.70 16.96 -6.99
C VAL A 377 -4.02 17.63 -7.34
N ARG A 378 -5.12 16.88 -7.25
CA ARG A 378 -6.45 17.41 -7.52
C ARG A 378 -6.99 18.08 -6.26
N PRO A 379 -7.61 19.27 -6.36
CA PRO A 379 -8.13 19.98 -5.19
C PRO A 379 -9.52 19.47 -4.82
N ALA A 380 -9.61 18.14 -4.62
CA ALA A 380 -10.79 17.41 -4.21
C ALA A 380 -10.42 16.31 -3.21
N ALA A 381 -11.23 16.14 -2.17
CA ALA A 381 -11.03 15.16 -1.11
C ALA A 381 -12.26 14.27 -0.94
N LEU A 382 -12.05 12.95 -1.04
CA LEU A 382 -13.04 11.93 -0.77
C LEU A 382 -13.01 11.57 0.72
N CYS A 383 -14.14 11.72 1.40
CA CYS A 383 -14.30 11.43 2.81
C CYS A 383 -15.36 10.36 3.02
N MET A 384 -15.02 9.31 3.75
CA MET A 384 -15.95 8.22 4.06
C MET A 384 -15.51 7.45 5.30
N ARG A 385 -16.40 6.60 5.82
CA ARG A 385 -16.06 5.64 6.88
C ARG A 385 -16.04 4.23 6.30
N PRO A 386 -14.86 3.64 6.00
CA PRO A 386 -14.77 2.39 5.25
C PRO A 386 -15.64 1.26 5.83
N THR A 387 -15.69 1.15 7.15
CA THR A 387 -16.43 0.13 7.91
C THR A 387 -17.91 0.43 8.15
N GLU A 388 -18.39 1.64 7.82
CA GLU A 388 -19.78 2.12 7.97
C GLU A 388 -20.34 2.56 6.60
N PRO A 389 -20.44 1.66 5.59
CA PRO A 389 -20.86 2.02 4.21
C PRO A 389 -22.27 2.62 4.14
N GLU A 390 -23.15 2.30 5.09
CA GLU A 390 -24.49 2.86 5.21
C GLU A 390 -24.53 4.37 5.45
N ARG A 391 -23.41 4.97 5.88
CA ARG A 391 -23.26 6.42 6.05
C ARG A 391 -22.91 7.16 4.78
N GLY A 392 -22.68 6.44 3.68
CA GLY A 392 -22.23 7.00 2.41
C GLY A 392 -20.81 7.59 2.51
N GLY A 393 -20.51 8.46 1.55
CA GLY A 393 -19.29 9.26 1.48
C GLY A 393 -19.57 10.60 0.82
N VAL A 394 -18.59 11.49 0.88
CA VAL A 394 -18.66 12.82 0.25
C VAL A 394 -17.37 13.09 -0.52
N LEU A 395 -17.51 13.54 -1.77
CA LEU A 395 -16.41 14.13 -2.54
C LEU A 395 -16.50 15.64 -2.38
N VAL A 396 -15.56 16.20 -1.62
CA VAL A 396 -15.43 17.64 -1.41
C VAL A 396 -14.57 18.22 -2.51
N ILE A 397 -15.11 19.12 -3.31
CA ILE A 397 -14.35 19.88 -4.30
C ILE A 397 -14.19 21.30 -3.73
N SER A 398 -12.94 21.78 -3.69
CA SER A 398 -12.60 23.10 -3.15
C SER A 398 -13.50 24.22 -3.70
N HIS A 399 -13.68 24.29 -5.02
CA HIS A 399 -14.53 25.27 -5.73
C HIS A 399 -15.33 24.62 -6.84
N ALA A 400 -16.54 25.14 -7.10
CA ALA A 400 -17.38 24.70 -8.23
C ALA A 400 -16.81 25.07 -9.59
N LYS A 401 -16.08 26.20 -9.64
CA LYS A 401 -15.51 26.77 -10.85
C LYS A 401 -14.04 27.12 -10.63
N ASP A 402 -13.27 27.10 -11.71
CA ASP A 402 -11.95 27.74 -11.74
C ASP A 402 -12.08 29.28 -11.68
N LYS A 403 -10.94 29.99 -11.73
CA LYS A 403 -10.92 31.47 -11.72
C LYS A 403 -11.37 32.11 -13.03
N GLU A 404 -11.42 31.36 -14.13
CA GLU A 404 -11.94 31.81 -15.43
C GLU A 404 -13.46 31.61 -15.57
N GLY A 405 -14.08 30.89 -14.63
CA GLY A 405 -15.51 30.63 -14.57
C GLY A 405 -15.95 29.31 -15.24
N ASN A 406 -15.00 28.46 -15.67
CA ASN A 406 -15.27 27.12 -16.17
C ASN A 406 -15.65 26.21 -15.00
N ASP A 407 -16.63 25.33 -15.20
CA ASP A 407 -17.06 24.37 -14.19
C ASP A 407 -16.01 23.26 -14.02
N ILE A 408 -15.71 22.88 -12.77
CA ILE A 408 -14.82 21.74 -12.49
C ILE A 408 -15.53 20.42 -12.81
N ILE A 409 -16.79 20.31 -12.39
CA ILE A 409 -17.73 19.27 -12.81
C ILE A 409 -19.02 20.01 -13.12
N ALA A 410 -19.49 19.90 -14.36
CA ALA A 410 -20.73 20.56 -14.74
C ALA A 410 -21.92 19.90 -14.03
N GLU A 411 -22.93 20.69 -13.68
CA GLU A 411 -24.10 20.23 -12.89
C GLU A 411 -24.82 19.03 -13.56
N GLN A 412 -24.87 19.00 -14.89
CA GLN A 412 -25.47 17.89 -15.62
C GLN A 412 -24.66 16.58 -15.58
N ASP A 413 -23.35 16.66 -15.31
CA ASP A 413 -22.44 15.52 -15.30
C ASP A 413 -22.27 14.93 -13.88
N MET A 414 -22.62 15.70 -12.84
CA MET A 414 -22.53 15.26 -11.43
C MET A 414 -23.16 13.89 -11.16
N PRO A 415 -24.39 13.56 -11.62
CA PRO A 415 -25.00 12.27 -11.31
C PRO A 415 -24.20 11.08 -11.87
N GLU A 416 -23.55 11.25 -13.02
CA GLU A 416 -22.71 10.23 -13.64
C GLU A 416 -21.43 10.02 -12.82
N VAL A 417 -20.81 11.10 -12.35
CA VAL A 417 -19.63 11.05 -11.46
C VAL A 417 -19.99 10.39 -10.12
N GLU A 418 -21.11 10.77 -9.52
CA GLU A 418 -21.60 10.16 -8.28
C GLU A 418 -21.90 8.66 -8.46
N GLU A 419 -22.49 8.26 -9.58
CA GLU A 419 -22.74 6.85 -9.90
C GLU A 419 -21.43 6.07 -10.12
N ALA A 420 -20.46 6.65 -10.82
CA ALA A 420 -19.14 6.04 -11.02
C ALA A 420 -18.41 5.82 -9.69
N LEU A 421 -18.34 6.86 -8.84
CA LEU A 421 -17.76 6.77 -7.51
C LEU A 421 -18.54 5.79 -6.61
N ALA A 422 -19.86 5.77 -6.71
CA ALA A 422 -20.68 4.86 -5.93
C ALA A 422 -20.46 3.39 -6.30
N ARG A 423 -20.28 3.10 -7.60
CA ARG A 423 -19.87 1.78 -8.08
C ARG A 423 -18.48 1.41 -7.55
N GLN A 424 -17.52 2.33 -7.65
CA GLN A 424 -16.14 2.11 -7.23
C GLN A 424 -16.02 1.82 -5.72
N PHE A 425 -16.72 2.59 -4.88
CA PHE A 425 -16.58 2.48 -3.42
C PHE A 425 -17.71 1.69 -2.73
N GLY A 426 -18.63 1.14 -3.51
CA GLY A 426 -19.74 0.30 -3.03
C GLY A 426 -20.70 1.03 -2.07
N ARG A 427 -20.83 2.36 -2.20
CA ARG A 427 -21.62 3.22 -1.30
C ARG A 427 -22.02 4.51 -2.00
N PRO A 428 -23.14 5.16 -1.64
CA PRO A 428 -23.48 6.47 -2.19
C PRO A 428 -22.39 7.50 -1.88
N ILE A 429 -21.96 8.26 -2.89
CA ILE A 429 -21.03 9.38 -2.76
C ILE A 429 -21.74 10.63 -3.24
N GLU A 430 -21.77 11.67 -2.40
CA GLU A 430 -22.34 12.98 -2.74
C GLU A 430 -21.22 13.97 -3.09
N ILE A 431 -21.39 14.77 -4.14
CA ILE A 431 -20.46 15.86 -4.47
C ILE A 431 -20.88 17.12 -3.72
N VAL A 432 -19.94 17.74 -3.01
CA VAL A 432 -20.16 19.02 -2.32
C VAL A 432 -19.02 19.99 -2.56
N TYR A 433 -19.29 21.28 -2.42
CA TYR A 433 -18.28 22.32 -2.50
C TYR A 433 -17.91 22.85 -1.11
N GLY A 434 -16.61 22.95 -0.84
CA GLY A 434 -16.11 23.50 0.42
C GLY A 434 -14.64 23.22 0.64
N CYS A 435 -14.12 23.72 1.76
CA CYS A 435 -12.69 23.65 2.02
C CYS A 435 -12.20 22.23 2.29
N LEU A 436 -11.06 21.91 1.70
CA LEU A 436 -10.38 20.63 1.85
C LEU A 436 -10.00 20.39 3.31
N PRO A 437 -10.05 19.15 3.81
CA PRO A 437 -9.71 18.88 5.20
C PRO A 437 -8.23 19.18 5.45
N GLU A 438 -7.94 20.13 6.33
CA GLU A 438 -6.57 20.49 6.71
C GLU A 438 -5.84 19.30 7.34
N GLY A 439 -4.52 19.22 7.14
CA GLY A 439 -3.67 18.17 7.71
C GLY A 439 -2.56 17.70 6.77
N ARG A 440 -1.80 16.72 7.25
CA ARG A 440 -0.71 16.08 6.48
C ARG A 440 -1.23 14.88 5.71
N TYR A 441 -0.66 14.65 4.54
CA TYR A 441 -1.12 13.62 3.62
C TYR A 441 0.05 12.77 3.12
N ALA A 442 -0.04 11.45 3.35
CA ALA A 442 0.90 10.48 2.80
C ALA A 442 0.61 10.25 1.32
N LEU A 443 1.62 10.33 0.46
CA LEU A 443 1.51 9.97 -0.95
C LEU A 443 1.77 8.47 -1.12
N ASN A 444 0.81 7.78 -1.71
CA ASN A 444 0.86 6.36 -2.04
C ASN A 444 0.88 6.22 -3.57
N LEU A 445 1.87 5.53 -4.11
CA LEU A 445 1.86 5.03 -5.49
C LEU A 445 1.52 3.55 -5.49
N ILE A 446 0.49 3.15 -6.23
CA ILE A 446 -0.03 1.78 -6.25
C ILE A 446 -0.08 1.26 -7.68
N TYR A 447 0.52 0.11 -7.95
CA TYR A 447 0.35 -0.60 -9.22
C TYR A 447 -0.90 -1.47 -9.23
N GLY A 448 -1.36 -1.85 -10.43
CA GLY A 448 -2.47 -2.78 -10.60
C GLY A 448 -2.21 -4.19 -10.04
N THR A 449 -0.94 -4.53 -9.80
CA THR A 449 -0.55 -5.77 -9.09
C THR A 449 -0.72 -5.69 -7.56
N GLY A 450 -1.11 -4.52 -7.02
CA GLY A 450 -1.22 -4.24 -5.59
C GLY A 450 0.10 -3.85 -4.93
N GLN A 451 1.23 -3.93 -5.65
CA GLN A 451 2.52 -3.46 -5.16
C GLN A 451 2.48 -1.93 -5.04
N ALA A 452 2.86 -1.42 -3.87
CA ALA A 452 2.73 -0.02 -3.54
C ALA A 452 3.95 0.50 -2.78
N TRP A 453 4.09 1.82 -2.78
CA TRP A 453 5.06 2.55 -1.97
C TRP A 453 4.40 3.80 -1.40
N THR A 454 4.70 4.09 -0.13
CA THR A 454 4.13 5.22 0.59
C THR A 454 5.24 6.12 1.12
N VAL A 455 5.07 7.44 0.99
CA VAL A 455 5.86 8.43 1.71
C VAL A 455 4.94 9.33 2.54
N PRO A 456 5.26 9.62 3.81
CA PRO A 456 6.42 9.12 4.53
C PRO A 456 6.32 7.61 4.86
N ASN A 457 7.47 7.00 5.15
CA ASN A 457 7.59 5.64 5.65
C ASN A 457 8.67 5.52 6.73
N GLU A 458 8.91 4.32 7.24
CA GLU A 458 9.88 4.07 8.31
C GLU A 458 11.30 4.49 7.94
N ALA A 459 11.67 4.54 6.66
CA ALA A 459 13.00 5.01 6.26
C ALA A 459 13.17 6.52 6.48
N GLY A 460 12.10 7.32 6.34
CA GLY A 460 12.14 8.78 6.45
C GLY A 460 11.60 9.35 7.75
N VAL A 461 10.97 8.55 8.61
CA VAL A 461 10.41 9.01 9.88
C VAL A 461 10.92 8.19 11.05
N CYS A 462 11.27 8.87 12.15
CA CYS A 462 11.66 8.20 13.39
C CYS A 462 10.41 7.72 14.14
N ALA A 463 10.42 6.46 14.57
CA ALA A 463 9.37 5.94 15.44
C ALA A 463 9.37 6.68 16.79
N PRO A 464 8.23 6.77 17.49
CA PRO A 464 8.17 7.44 18.80
C PRO A 464 9.15 6.88 19.85
N SER A 465 9.57 5.62 19.69
CA SER A 465 10.54 4.94 20.55
C SER A 465 12.01 5.22 20.17
N GLU A 466 12.26 5.82 19.01
CA GLU A 466 13.61 6.12 18.52
C GLU A 466 14.05 7.53 18.94
N ALA A 467 15.26 7.65 19.48
CA ALA A 467 15.87 8.97 19.68
C ALA A 467 16.22 9.59 18.32
N ALA A 468 15.94 10.88 18.12
CA ALA A 468 16.34 11.63 16.93
C ALA A 468 17.47 12.63 17.28
N PRO A 469 18.74 12.18 17.39
CA PRO A 469 19.85 13.04 17.79
C PRO A 469 20.23 14.09 16.73
N SER A 470 19.86 13.86 15.47
CA SER A 470 20.04 14.78 14.34
C SER A 470 18.94 14.57 13.30
N PRO A 471 18.79 15.49 12.32
CA PRO A 471 17.81 15.34 11.25
C PRO A 471 18.00 14.10 10.37
N ASP A 472 19.21 13.53 10.33
CA ASP A 472 19.59 12.42 9.43
C ASP A 472 19.69 11.06 10.14
N VAL A 473 19.29 10.96 11.42
CA VAL A 473 19.44 9.75 12.22
C VAL A 473 18.20 9.48 13.06
N CYS A 474 17.67 8.26 12.97
CA CYS A 474 16.67 7.71 13.86
C CYS A 474 17.28 6.55 14.65
N GLY A 475 17.44 6.70 15.97
CA GLY A 475 18.08 5.70 16.81
C GLY A 475 19.47 5.32 16.31
N ALA A 476 19.62 4.10 15.80
CA ALA A 476 20.87 3.56 15.27
C ALA A 476 20.92 3.51 13.73
N ARG A 477 19.86 3.90 13.03
CA ARG A 477 19.75 3.85 11.56
C ARG A 477 19.78 5.25 10.95
N PRO A 478 20.24 5.38 9.69
CA PRO A 478 20.06 6.62 8.95
C PRO A 478 18.58 6.93 8.75
N ARG A 479 18.25 8.22 8.68
CA ARG A 479 16.97 8.74 8.23
C ARG A 479 17.14 9.25 6.80
N LEU A 480 16.27 8.83 5.90
CA LEU A 480 16.25 9.24 4.51
C LEU A 480 15.29 10.42 4.35
N ALA A 481 15.81 11.63 4.10
CA ALA A 481 14.99 12.82 3.98
C ALA A 481 14.02 12.72 2.78
N SER A 482 14.42 12.00 1.73
CA SER A 482 13.57 11.78 0.55
C SER A 482 12.33 10.92 0.81
N GLN A 483 12.29 10.20 1.94
CA GLN A 483 11.22 9.30 2.34
C GLN A 483 10.34 9.89 3.45
N ASP A 484 10.42 11.20 3.67
CA ASP A 484 9.63 11.94 4.63
C ASP A 484 8.32 12.49 4.01
N MET A 485 7.55 13.21 4.81
CA MET A 485 6.32 13.90 4.41
C MET A 485 6.57 14.85 3.24
N VAL A 486 5.56 15.03 2.38
CA VAL A 486 5.60 15.97 1.26
C VAL A 486 4.43 16.95 1.31
N LEU A 487 3.18 16.47 1.39
CA LEU A 487 2.01 17.32 1.19
C LEU A 487 1.29 17.65 2.50
N ARG A 488 0.99 18.94 2.68
CA ARG A 488 0.07 19.44 3.70
C ARG A 488 -1.02 20.29 3.09
N ILE A 489 -2.27 20.02 3.48
CA ILE A 489 -3.37 20.98 3.30
C ILE A 489 -3.34 21.94 4.50
N GLY A 490 -3.04 23.19 4.21
CA GLY A 490 -2.92 24.28 5.17
C GLY A 490 -4.20 25.11 5.31
N PRO A 491 -4.14 26.19 6.12
CA PRO A 491 -5.25 27.12 6.26
C PRO A 491 -5.63 27.75 4.91
N PRO A 492 -6.86 28.27 4.78
CA PRO A 492 -7.29 28.89 3.54
C PRO A 492 -6.66 30.27 3.28
N ASP A 493 -6.53 30.60 2.00
CA ASP A 493 -6.17 31.94 1.55
C ASP A 493 -7.33 32.92 1.75
N ASP A 494 -8.58 32.47 1.58
CA ASP A 494 -9.82 33.18 1.89
C ASP A 494 -10.60 32.50 3.04
N PRO A 495 -10.36 32.92 4.30
CA PRO A 495 -11.12 32.42 5.45
C PRO A 495 -12.63 32.70 5.39
N ALA A 496 -13.08 33.71 4.63
CA ALA A 496 -14.51 34.00 4.49
C ALA A 496 -15.19 32.94 3.60
N TYR A 497 -14.50 32.49 2.54
CA TYR A 497 -14.97 31.39 1.71
C TYR A 497 -15.19 30.12 2.55
N CYS A 498 -14.20 29.70 3.36
CA CYS A 498 -14.38 28.52 4.21
C CYS A 498 -15.41 28.69 5.34
N ALA A 499 -15.73 29.91 5.74
CA ALA A 499 -16.82 30.15 6.68
C ALA A 499 -18.20 29.93 6.03
N GLU A 500 -18.33 30.25 4.74
CA GLU A 500 -19.55 30.03 3.96
C GLU A 500 -19.64 28.59 3.41
N HIS A 501 -18.51 27.97 3.09
CA HIS A 501 -18.38 26.63 2.51
C HIS A 501 -17.40 25.79 3.37
N PRO A 502 -17.82 25.43 4.60
CA PRO A 502 -16.94 24.73 5.53
C PRO A 502 -16.63 23.32 5.06
N THR A 503 -15.50 22.77 5.55
CA THR A 503 -15.20 21.35 5.40
C THR A 503 -16.37 20.52 5.92
N PRO A 504 -16.92 19.59 5.12
CA PRO A 504 -18.06 18.77 5.51
C PRO A 504 -17.80 17.98 6.79
N ALA A 505 -18.84 17.85 7.62
CA ALA A 505 -18.74 17.14 8.89
C ALA A 505 -18.28 15.68 8.75
N LEU A 506 -18.56 15.03 7.61
CA LEU A 506 -18.12 13.66 7.33
C LEU A 506 -16.61 13.53 7.11
N CYS A 507 -15.92 14.64 6.84
CA CYS A 507 -14.46 14.70 6.69
C CYS A 507 -13.72 15.00 7.98
N LEU A 508 -14.44 15.34 9.05
CA LEU A 508 -13.88 15.65 10.35
C LEU A 508 -13.84 14.38 11.24
N PRO A 509 -12.81 14.23 12.12
CA PRO A 509 -12.68 13.09 13.04
C PRO A 509 -13.92 12.83 13.93
#